data_AF-A0AAU9VLN5-F1
#
_entry.id   AF-A0AAU9VLN5-F1
#
_cell.length_a   1.000
_cell.length_b   1.000
_cell.length_c   1.000
_cell.angle_alpha   90.00
_cell.angle_beta   90.00
_cell.angle_gamma   90.00
#
_symmetry.space_group_name_H-M   'P 1'
#
loop_
_entity.id
_entity.type
_entity.pdbx_description
1 polymer ?
#
loop_
_entity_poly.entity_id
_entity_poly.type
_entity_poly.pdbx_seq_one_letter_code
_entity_poly.pdbx_strand_id
1 'polypeptide(L)'
;MFSKTFVLLCIFFSYSCYCDGDYCERFRESFDSLLYNRVLIGQVIKSLFTRGGILSCAHRCLSLPSCSSYNYQMSESDYGVCELNGGKEGEQENLVEKPGYVFARRRKVTQLCNEARQLISKPASGYFYIQDNNCDKFKVYCDFTSEPGWAWTLVMSESLQNVGRPFTQRGLFKNEPMSPDVPNWEAYRLQFDRMKGLRSESTHWRITCSLNLASVVDYRDYVRAKFKDFDLLTHKNGGNKTCELVDYIDVHGHNCKNCTAVWYQSAEYILAHKSYQNLCDFARAPGSIQVNGTHSEQNFGRYAFYNPNFRCTSNNSATTNYWFGSQI
;
A
#
# COMPACT_ATOMS: atom_id res chain seq x y z
N MET A 1 53.46 13.05 -59.96
CA MET A 1 52.26 13.85 -60.27
C MET A 1 51.05 13.23 -59.60
N PHE A 2 50.53 13.92 -58.57
CA PHE A 2 49.28 13.71 -57.82
C PHE A 2 48.83 12.29 -57.46
N SER A 3 49.29 11.81 -56.30
CA SER A 3 48.61 10.77 -55.53
C SER A 3 47.36 11.38 -54.88
N LYS A 4 46.17 10.88 -55.24
CA LYS A 4 44.90 11.29 -54.64
C LYS A 4 44.66 10.49 -53.35
N THR A 5 44.91 11.12 -52.22
CA THR A 5 44.53 10.58 -50.90
C THR A 5 43.02 10.67 -50.75
N PHE A 6 42.33 9.53 -50.80
CA PHE A 6 40.90 9.43 -50.51
C PHE A 6 40.72 9.41 -48.99
N VAL A 7 40.28 10.53 -48.40
CA VAL A 7 39.91 10.58 -46.98
C VAL A 7 38.49 10.02 -46.86
N LEU A 8 38.36 8.80 -46.33
CA LEU A 8 37.07 8.22 -45.98
C LEU A 8 36.56 8.90 -44.70
N LEU A 9 35.59 9.80 -44.84
CA LEU A 9 34.93 10.44 -43.70
C LEU A 9 33.88 9.47 -43.14
N CYS A 10 34.24 8.70 -42.11
CA CYS A 10 33.29 7.87 -41.37
C CYS A 10 32.41 8.76 -40.48
N ILE A 11 31.23 9.13 -40.97
CA ILE A 11 30.20 9.79 -40.17
C ILE A 11 29.54 8.72 -39.30
N PHE A 12 29.94 8.63 -38.04
CA PHE A 12 29.21 7.87 -37.03
C PHE A 12 27.91 8.60 -36.71
N PHE A 13 26.79 8.17 -37.30
CA PHE A 13 25.48 8.49 -36.77
C PHE A 13 25.32 7.76 -35.44
N SER A 14 25.62 8.45 -34.34
CA SER A 14 25.15 8.07 -33.02
C SER A 14 23.63 8.29 -33.03
N TYR A 15 22.88 7.23 -33.31
CA TYR A 15 21.48 7.18 -32.91
C TYR A 15 21.47 7.21 -31.38
N SER A 16 21.29 8.40 -30.81
CA SER A 16 20.82 8.51 -29.43
C SER A 16 19.42 7.95 -29.42
N CYS A 17 19.30 6.67 -29.04
CA CYS A 17 18.01 6.12 -28.65
C CYS A 17 17.60 6.88 -27.38
N TYR A 18 16.66 7.81 -27.54
CA TYR A 18 15.98 8.44 -26.43
C TYR A 18 15.15 7.33 -25.77
N CYS A 19 15.72 6.66 -24.76
CA CYS A 19 14.95 5.79 -23.91
C CYS A 19 14.07 6.69 -23.05
N ASP A 20 12.80 6.82 -23.44
CA ASP A 20 11.79 7.47 -22.63
C ASP A 20 11.69 6.72 -21.30
N GLY A 21 12.08 7.41 -20.23
CA GLY A 21 12.43 6.81 -18.94
C GLY A 21 11.23 6.63 -18.02
N ASP A 22 10.21 5.86 -18.43
CA ASP A 22 9.05 5.62 -17.56
C ASP A 22 8.32 4.27 -17.75
N TYR A 23 8.86 3.32 -18.54
CA TYR A 23 8.20 2.03 -18.75
C TYR A 23 8.89 0.90 -17.99
N CYS A 24 8.22 0.38 -16.95
CA CYS A 24 8.63 -0.79 -16.19
C CYS A 24 8.60 -2.07 -17.06
N GLU A 25 9.67 -2.33 -17.80
CA GLU A 25 9.85 -3.60 -18.55
C GLU A 25 10.65 -4.67 -17.80
N ARG A 26 11.14 -4.38 -16.59
CA ARG A 26 11.95 -5.34 -15.81
C ARG A 26 11.04 -6.35 -15.08
N PHE A 27 11.09 -7.60 -15.54
CA PHE A 27 10.49 -8.80 -14.93
C PHE A 27 8.96 -8.78 -14.74
N ARG A 28 8.23 -9.35 -15.71
CA ARG A 28 6.79 -9.60 -15.62
C ARG A 28 6.52 -10.94 -14.94
N GLU A 29 6.12 -10.90 -13.67
CA GLU A 29 5.45 -12.02 -13.00
C GLU A 29 3.95 -12.04 -13.35
N SER A 30 3.35 -13.22 -13.46
CA SER A 30 1.91 -13.40 -13.66
C SER A 30 1.27 -13.45 -12.28
N PHE A 31 0.43 -12.44 -12.01
CA PHE A 31 -0.50 -12.45 -10.89
C PHE A 31 -1.88 -12.47 -11.50
N ASP A 32 -2.50 -13.65 -11.52
CA ASP A 32 -3.78 -13.82 -12.19
C ASP A 32 -4.90 -14.00 -11.17
N SER A 33 -6.03 -13.33 -11.40
CA SER A 33 -7.28 -13.71 -10.74
C SER A 33 -7.90 -14.88 -11.49
N LEU A 34 -8.05 -16.01 -10.79
CA LEU A 34 -8.60 -17.25 -11.34
C LEU A 34 -10.11 -17.34 -11.09
N LEU A 35 -10.86 -17.67 -12.14
CA LEU A 35 -12.28 -18.01 -12.11
C LEU A 35 -12.44 -19.43 -12.65
N TYR A 36 -12.77 -20.36 -11.76
CA TYR A 36 -12.99 -21.76 -12.11
C TYR A 36 -14.33 -21.98 -12.83
N ASN A 37 -14.36 -22.96 -13.73
CA ASN A 37 -15.50 -23.30 -14.58
C ASN A 37 -16.03 -22.11 -15.40
N ARG A 38 -15.12 -21.22 -15.80
CA ARG A 38 -15.41 -20.04 -16.62
C ARG A 38 -14.45 -19.97 -17.79
N VAL A 39 -14.94 -19.47 -18.91
CA VAL A 39 -14.18 -19.22 -20.14
C VAL A 39 -14.59 -17.88 -20.73
N LEU A 40 -13.62 -17.10 -21.20
CA LEU A 40 -13.88 -15.88 -21.96
C LEU A 40 -14.03 -16.22 -23.44
N ILE A 41 -15.13 -15.79 -24.05
CA ILE A 41 -15.42 -16.04 -25.47
C ILE A 41 -15.33 -14.76 -26.29
N GLY A 42 -14.92 -14.87 -27.56
CA GLY A 42 -14.91 -13.76 -28.53
C GLY A 42 -13.67 -12.87 -28.48
N GLN A 43 -12.74 -13.13 -27.56
CA GLN A 43 -11.51 -12.36 -27.35
C GLN A 43 -10.22 -13.20 -27.46
N VAL A 44 -10.35 -14.46 -27.92
CA VAL A 44 -9.20 -15.36 -28.10
C VAL A 44 -8.33 -14.86 -29.25
N ILE A 45 -7.08 -14.52 -28.96
CA ILE A 45 -6.10 -14.08 -29.96
C ILE A 45 -5.16 -15.20 -30.38
N LYS A 46 -4.96 -16.21 -29.52
CA LYS A 46 -4.11 -17.37 -29.83
C LYS A 46 -4.53 -18.58 -29.01
N SER A 47 -4.66 -19.73 -29.66
CA SER A 47 -4.85 -21.02 -28.98
C SER A 47 -3.62 -21.90 -29.16
N LEU A 48 -3.19 -22.60 -28.11
CA LEU A 48 -2.04 -23.48 -28.12
C LEU A 48 -2.16 -24.60 -27.07
N PHE A 49 -1.40 -25.67 -27.26
CA PHE A 49 -1.18 -26.67 -26.22
C PHE A 49 0.04 -26.30 -25.38
N THR A 50 -0.08 -26.41 -24.07
CA THR A 50 1.01 -26.15 -23.13
C THR A 50 1.25 -27.36 -22.25
N ARG A 51 2.54 -27.65 -21.97
CA ARG A 51 2.97 -28.66 -21.00
C ARG A 51 3.30 -28.00 -19.67
N GLY A 52 3.06 -28.65 -18.55
CA GLY A 52 3.41 -28.11 -17.22
C GLY A 52 2.33 -27.19 -16.63
N GLY A 53 1.07 -27.44 -16.97
CA GLY A 53 -0.06 -26.81 -16.31
C GLY A 53 -0.35 -25.37 -16.75
N ILE A 54 -1.19 -24.72 -15.95
CA ILE A 54 -1.68 -23.35 -16.16
C ILE A 54 -0.55 -22.31 -16.18
N LEU A 55 0.54 -22.54 -15.45
CA LEU A 55 1.67 -21.60 -15.37
C LEU A 55 2.37 -21.43 -16.72
N SER A 56 2.48 -22.50 -17.51
CA SER A 56 3.01 -22.40 -18.87
C SER A 56 2.13 -21.52 -19.76
N CYS A 57 0.81 -21.58 -19.59
CA CYS A 57 -0.11 -20.68 -20.30
C CYS A 57 0.08 -19.22 -19.86
N ALA A 58 0.23 -19.00 -18.55
CA ALA A 58 0.52 -17.69 -17.99
C ALA A 58 1.80 -17.07 -18.56
N HIS A 59 2.90 -17.84 -18.61
CA HIS A 59 4.16 -17.40 -19.21
C HIS A 59 4.03 -17.02 -20.68
N ARG A 60 3.22 -17.77 -21.45
CA ARG A 60 2.95 -17.45 -22.86
C ARG A 60 2.15 -16.15 -22.98
N CYS A 61 1.16 -15.93 -22.12
CA CYS A 61 0.45 -14.65 -22.06
C CYS A 61 1.39 -13.49 -21.73
N LEU A 62 2.25 -13.64 -20.71
CA LEU A 62 3.22 -12.61 -20.31
C LEU A 62 4.19 -12.22 -21.43
N SER A 63 4.58 -13.19 -22.25
CA SER A 63 5.47 -13.00 -23.41
C SER A 63 4.81 -12.25 -24.57
N LEU A 64 3.49 -12.08 -24.54
CA LEU A 64 2.72 -11.45 -25.60
C LEU A 64 2.10 -10.13 -25.10
N PRO A 65 2.57 -8.95 -25.57
CA PRO A 65 2.07 -7.65 -25.08
C PRO A 65 0.56 -7.44 -25.25
N SER A 66 -0.05 -8.04 -26.27
CA SER A 66 -1.50 -7.97 -26.52
C SER A 66 -2.33 -8.91 -25.65
N CYS A 67 -1.71 -9.78 -24.84
CA CYS A 67 -2.42 -10.70 -23.97
C CYS A 67 -2.76 -10.06 -22.62
N SER A 68 -4.06 -9.99 -22.31
CA SER A 68 -4.61 -9.43 -21.07
C SER A 68 -5.22 -10.49 -20.15
N SER A 69 -5.55 -11.66 -20.68
CA SER A 69 -6.07 -12.80 -19.92
C SER A 69 -5.88 -14.11 -20.70
N TYR A 70 -6.20 -15.25 -20.11
CA TYR A 70 -6.19 -16.53 -20.82
C TYR A 70 -7.21 -17.51 -20.25
N ASN A 71 -7.71 -18.41 -21.09
CA ASN A 71 -8.46 -19.59 -20.67
C ASN A 71 -7.51 -20.78 -20.62
N TYR A 72 -7.66 -21.63 -19.60
CA TYR A 72 -6.88 -22.85 -19.47
C TYR A 72 -7.79 -24.04 -19.16
N GLN A 73 -7.65 -25.12 -19.91
CA GLN A 73 -8.29 -26.41 -19.60
C GLN A 73 -7.20 -27.45 -19.35
N MET A 74 -7.23 -28.06 -18.16
CA MET A 74 -6.34 -29.16 -17.83
C MET A 74 -6.84 -30.44 -18.51
N SER A 75 -5.96 -31.16 -19.20
CA SER A 75 -6.25 -32.51 -19.70
C SER A 75 -5.85 -33.56 -18.65
N GLU A 76 -6.28 -34.81 -18.81
CA GLU A 76 -5.84 -35.94 -17.98
C GLU A 76 -4.34 -36.28 -18.17
N SER A 77 -3.69 -35.62 -19.14
CA SER A 77 -2.25 -35.71 -19.41
C SER A 77 -1.51 -34.47 -18.90
N ASP A 78 -0.18 -34.47 -18.96
CA ASP A 78 0.72 -33.36 -18.60
C ASP A 78 0.54 -32.08 -19.47
N TYR A 79 -0.44 -32.10 -20.38
CA TYR A 79 -0.77 -31.07 -21.35
C TYR A 79 -2.12 -30.43 -21.06
N GLY A 80 -2.29 -29.16 -21.43
CA GLY A 80 -3.58 -28.48 -21.37
C GLY A 80 -3.78 -27.53 -22.55
N VAL A 81 -5.04 -27.24 -22.83
CA VAL A 81 -5.45 -26.25 -23.84
C VAL A 81 -5.32 -24.87 -23.21
N CYS A 82 -4.56 -24.00 -23.87
CA CYS A 82 -4.29 -22.63 -23.46
C CYS A 82 -4.78 -21.67 -24.54
N GLU A 83 -5.77 -20.85 -24.21
CA GLU A 83 -6.29 -19.81 -25.10
C GLU A 83 -5.90 -18.45 -24.53
N LEU A 84 -4.96 -17.78 -25.18
CA LEU A 84 -4.57 -16.41 -24.85
C LEU A 84 -5.63 -15.47 -25.37
N ASN A 85 -6.07 -14.56 -24.52
CA ASN A 85 -7.09 -13.57 -24.81
C ASN A 85 -6.46 -12.17 -24.85
N GLY A 86 -6.91 -11.36 -25.80
CA GLY A 86 -6.56 -9.95 -25.89
C GLY A 86 -7.80 -9.07 -25.75
N GLY A 87 -7.60 -7.79 -25.50
CA GLY A 87 -8.69 -6.83 -25.37
C GLY A 87 -8.18 -5.50 -24.84
N LYS A 88 -8.92 -4.42 -25.13
CA LYS A 88 -8.59 -3.08 -24.59
C LYS A 88 -9.16 -2.91 -23.19
N GLU A 89 -8.49 -2.08 -22.38
CA GLU A 89 -8.94 -1.73 -21.03
C GLU A 89 -10.36 -1.14 -21.10
N GLY A 90 -11.34 -1.80 -20.46
CA GLY A 90 -12.75 -1.40 -20.49
C GLY A 90 -13.66 -2.16 -21.46
N GLU A 91 -13.15 -3.11 -22.27
CA GLU A 91 -14.01 -4.01 -23.05
C GLU A 91 -14.78 -4.99 -22.14
N GLN A 92 -16.07 -5.17 -22.43
CA GLN A 92 -16.92 -6.05 -21.64
C GLN A 92 -16.53 -7.52 -21.84
N GLU A 93 -16.12 -8.18 -20.76
CA GLU A 93 -15.79 -9.59 -20.76
C GLU A 93 -17.06 -10.45 -20.82
N ASN A 94 -17.20 -11.27 -21.86
CA ASN A 94 -18.27 -12.25 -21.98
C ASN A 94 -17.82 -13.61 -21.43
N LEU A 95 -17.96 -13.77 -20.11
CA LEU A 95 -17.61 -15.00 -19.40
C LEU A 95 -18.78 -15.98 -19.38
N VAL A 96 -18.54 -17.20 -19.86
CA VAL A 96 -19.55 -18.27 -19.90
C VAL A 96 -19.11 -19.44 -19.03
N GLU A 97 -20.08 -20.15 -18.48
CA GLU A 97 -19.82 -21.37 -17.71
C GLU A 97 -19.32 -22.49 -18.63
N LYS A 98 -18.14 -23.03 -18.31
CA LYS A 98 -17.57 -24.19 -19.02
C LYS A 98 -16.81 -25.05 -18.02
N PRO A 99 -17.39 -26.19 -17.58
CA PRO A 99 -16.74 -27.08 -16.63
C PRO A 99 -15.35 -27.52 -17.10
N GLY A 100 -14.39 -27.56 -16.17
CA GLY A 100 -13.00 -27.97 -16.43
C GLY A 100 -12.09 -26.88 -17.01
N TYR A 101 -12.65 -25.70 -17.34
CA TYR A 101 -11.85 -24.53 -17.70
C TYR A 101 -11.61 -23.62 -16.50
N VAL A 102 -10.49 -22.91 -16.53
CA VAL A 102 -10.15 -21.80 -15.64
C VAL A 102 -9.89 -20.58 -16.50
N PHE A 103 -10.62 -19.50 -16.23
CA PHE A 103 -10.30 -18.19 -16.78
C PHE A 103 -9.34 -17.48 -15.82
N ALA A 104 -8.22 -16.99 -16.36
CA ALA A 104 -7.20 -16.28 -15.63
C ALA A 104 -7.06 -14.87 -16.20
N ARG A 105 -7.46 -13.86 -15.43
CA ARG A 105 -7.27 -12.45 -15.80
C ARG A 105 -5.95 -11.96 -15.24
N ARG A 106 -5.10 -11.38 -16.10
CA ARG A 106 -3.84 -10.78 -15.67
C ARG A 106 -4.13 -9.52 -14.87
N ARG A 107 -3.67 -9.47 -13.62
CA ARG A 107 -3.78 -8.24 -12.84
C ARG A 107 -2.75 -7.24 -13.33
N LYS A 108 -3.21 -6.01 -13.62
CA LYS A 108 -2.32 -4.85 -13.70
C LYS A 108 -1.75 -4.62 -12.31
N VAL A 109 -0.44 -4.63 -12.19
CA VAL A 109 0.20 -4.23 -10.93
C VAL A 109 0.08 -2.72 -10.86
N THR A 110 -0.56 -2.24 -9.81
CA THR A 110 -0.77 -0.81 -9.59
C THR A 110 0.32 -0.27 -8.68
N GLN A 111 0.50 1.04 -8.66
CA GLN A 111 1.44 1.66 -7.72
C GLN A 111 0.83 1.77 -6.32
N LEU A 112 -0.51 1.71 -6.23
CA LEU A 112 -1.25 2.03 -5.03
C LEU A 112 -2.51 1.18 -4.86
N CYS A 113 -3.02 1.16 -3.63
CA CYS A 113 -4.30 0.55 -3.29
C CYS A 113 -5.52 1.29 -3.89
N ASN A 114 -5.48 2.62 -4.05
CA ASN A 114 -6.59 3.39 -4.65
C ASN A 114 -6.79 3.03 -6.14
N GLU A 115 -5.70 2.89 -6.90
CA GLU A 115 -5.73 2.40 -8.28
C GLU A 115 -6.27 0.96 -8.33
N ALA A 116 -5.76 0.07 -7.47
CA ALA A 116 -6.23 -1.31 -7.39
C ALA A 116 -7.74 -1.38 -7.15
N ARG A 117 -8.24 -0.50 -6.29
CA ARG A 117 -9.66 -0.38 -5.94
C ARG A 117 -10.54 0.09 -7.10
N GLN A 118 -10.03 0.96 -7.98
CA GLN A 118 -10.77 1.43 -9.16
C GLN A 118 -10.89 0.35 -10.25
N LEU A 119 -9.91 -0.56 -10.33
CA LEU A 119 -9.90 -1.66 -11.30
C LEU A 119 -10.81 -2.84 -10.92
N ILE A 120 -11.38 -2.86 -9.71
CA ILE A 120 -12.14 -3.99 -9.18
C ILE A 120 -13.62 -3.60 -9.00
N SER A 121 -14.51 -4.27 -9.73
CA SER A 121 -15.97 -4.01 -9.68
C SER A 121 -16.60 -4.28 -8.31
N LYS A 122 -16.09 -5.28 -7.56
CA LYS A 122 -16.49 -5.62 -6.19
C LYS A 122 -15.26 -5.74 -5.29
N PRO A 123 -14.75 -4.61 -4.81
CA PRO A 123 -13.48 -4.58 -4.09
C PRO A 123 -13.65 -5.06 -2.66
N ALA A 124 -12.75 -5.94 -2.25
CA ALA A 124 -12.62 -6.43 -0.90
C ALA A 124 -11.24 -6.06 -0.36
N SER A 125 -11.18 -5.71 0.93
CA SER A 125 -9.91 -5.50 1.62
C SER A 125 -9.09 -6.79 1.62
N GLY A 126 -7.77 -6.68 1.50
CA GLY A 126 -6.90 -7.84 1.36
C GLY A 126 -5.47 -7.48 1.04
N TYR A 127 -4.68 -8.50 0.74
CA TYR A 127 -3.28 -8.30 0.36
C TYR A 127 -3.14 -8.13 -1.15
N PHE A 128 -2.40 -7.10 -1.54
CA PHE A 128 -2.11 -6.76 -2.94
C PHE A 128 -0.61 -6.61 -3.14
N TYR A 129 -0.16 -6.95 -4.34
CA TYR A 129 1.16 -6.55 -4.79
C TYR A 129 1.03 -5.20 -5.47
N ILE A 130 1.82 -4.23 -5.02
CA ILE A 130 1.97 -2.94 -5.65
C ILE A 130 3.42 -2.76 -6.11
N GLN A 131 3.65 -1.81 -7.00
CA GLN A 131 4.94 -1.53 -7.59
C GLN A 131 5.45 -0.16 -7.16
N ASP A 132 6.72 -0.06 -6.77
CA ASP A 132 7.37 1.22 -6.55
C ASP A 132 7.97 1.82 -7.84
N ASN A 133 8.52 3.01 -7.73
CA ASN A 133 9.10 3.75 -8.86
C ASN A 133 10.34 3.08 -9.46
N ASN A 134 10.98 2.14 -8.74
CA ASN A 134 12.09 1.34 -9.25
C ASN A 134 11.61 0.07 -9.95
N CYS A 135 10.29 -0.06 -10.12
CA CYS A 135 9.61 -1.23 -10.64
C CYS A 135 9.65 -2.46 -9.71
N ASP A 136 10.10 -2.30 -8.46
CA ASP A 136 10.12 -3.39 -7.49
C ASP A 136 8.71 -3.61 -6.94
N LYS A 137 8.29 -4.87 -6.94
CA LYS A 137 6.97 -5.27 -6.43
C LYS A 137 7.08 -5.62 -4.97
N PHE A 138 6.10 -5.18 -4.19
CA PHE A 138 6.01 -5.53 -2.79
C PHE A 138 4.56 -5.70 -2.35
N LYS A 139 4.38 -6.54 -1.33
CA LYS A 139 3.06 -6.88 -0.81
C LYS A 139 2.65 -5.83 0.21
N VAL A 140 1.41 -5.37 0.15
CA VAL A 140 0.77 -4.50 1.14
C VAL A 140 -0.62 -5.02 1.48
N TYR A 141 -1.14 -4.59 2.63
CA TYR A 141 -2.56 -4.76 2.92
C TYR A 141 -3.32 -3.50 2.47
N CYS A 142 -4.30 -3.69 1.59
CA CYS A 142 -5.21 -2.64 1.17
C CYS A 142 -6.54 -2.78 1.91
N ASP A 143 -7.01 -1.68 2.49
CA ASP A 143 -8.34 -1.59 3.08
C ASP A 143 -9.26 -0.71 2.23
N PHE A 144 -10.34 -1.32 1.75
CA PHE A 144 -11.34 -0.72 0.87
C PHE A 144 -12.74 -0.64 1.49
N THR A 145 -12.91 -1.19 2.69
CA THR A 145 -14.24 -1.49 3.23
C THR A 145 -14.47 -0.97 4.63
N SER A 146 -13.43 -0.83 5.47
CA SER A 146 -13.65 -0.32 6.85
C SER A 146 -14.12 1.13 6.87
N GLU A 147 -13.78 1.91 5.84
CA GLU A 147 -14.21 3.30 5.71
C GLU A 147 -14.73 3.56 4.30
N PRO A 148 -16.07 3.55 4.10
CA PRO A 148 -16.67 3.74 2.78
C PRO A 148 -16.20 5.03 2.09
N GLY A 149 -15.86 4.91 0.81
CA GLY A 149 -15.35 6.03 0.01
C GLY A 149 -13.83 6.24 0.10
N TRP A 150 -13.09 5.36 0.77
CA TRP A 150 -11.64 5.46 0.91
C TRP A 150 -10.91 4.18 0.46
N ALA A 151 -9.68 4.37 0.00
CA ALA A 151 -8.72 3.28 -0.17
C ALA A 151 -7.46 3.58 0.65
N TRP A 152 -7.15 2.65 1.55
CA TRP A 152 -6.04 2.77 2.48
C TRP A 152 -4.99 1.69 2.25
N THR A 153 -3.73 2.06 2.36
CA THR A 153 -2.56 1.18 2.28
C THR A 153 -1.92 1.11 3.65
N LEU A 154 -1.78 -0.09 4.23
CA LEU A 154 -1.06 -0.27 5.48
C LEU A 154 0.44 -0.03 5.27
N VAL A 155 1.03 0.92 6.00
CA VAL A 155 2.46 1.26 5.88
C VAL A 155 3.27 0.88 7.12
N MET A 156 2.61 0.81 8.27
CA MET A 156 3.21 0.36 9.52
C MET A 156 2.13 -0.20 10.44
N SER A 157 2.49 -1.23 11.20
CA SER A 157 1.66 -1.82 12.25
C SER A 157 2.56 -2.31 13.39
N GLU A 158 2.16 -1.99 14.62
CA GLU A 158 2.83 -2.45 15.83
C GLU A 158 1.80 -2.96 16.84
N SER A 159 2.11 -4.06 17.51
CA SER A 159 1.43 -4.46 18.74
C SER A 159 2.10 -3.84 19.96
N LEU A 160 1.34 -3.63 21.05
CA LEU A 160 1.86 -3.05 22.29
C LEU A 160 3.10 -3.80 22.82
N GLN A 161 3.15 -5.13 22.72
CA GLN A 161 4.30 -5.92 23.15
C GLN A 161 5.60 -5.65 22.35
N ASN A 162 5.50 -5.09 21.15
CA ASN A 162 6.64 -4.76 20.31
C ASN A 162 7.15 -3.32 20.52
N VAL A 163 6.45 -2.53 21.34
CA VAL A 163 6.89 -1.19 21.72
C VAL A 163 8.29 -1.24 22.34
N GLY A 164 9.13 -0.30 21.92
CA GLY A 164 10.52 -0.20 22.37
C GLY A 164 11.53 -0.81 21.41
N ARG A 165 11.08 -1.50 20.36
CA ARG A 165 11.94 -1.95 19.26
C ARG A 165 12.27 -0.79 18.30
N PRO A 166 13.41 -0.81 17.59
CA PRO A 166 13.82 0.29 16.71
C PRO A 166 12.73 0.78 15.74
N PHE A 167 12.01 -0.13 15.07
CA PHE A 167 10.95 0.23 14.12
C PHE A 167 9.73 0.94 14.75
N THR A 168 9.53 0.79 16.08
CA THR A 168 8.46 1.44 16.87
C THR A 168 8.92 2.74 17.54
N GLN A 169 10.24 2.92 17.68
CA GLN A 169 10.81 4.07 18.40
C GLN A 169 11.23 5.19 17.46
N ARG A 170 11.70 4.87 16.27
CA ARG A 170 12.34 5.84 15.38
C ARG A 170 11.27 6.62 14.60
N GLY A 171 11.48 7.94 14.44
CA GLY A 171 10.63 8.80 13.62
C GLY A 171 10.30 8.18 12.27
N LEU A 172 9.10 8.44 11.73
CA LEU A 172 8.62 7.89 10.46
C LEU A 172 9.48 8.35 9.26
N PHE A 173 10.25 9.43 9.44
CA PHE A 173 11.27 9.91 8.50
C PHE A 173 12.62 9.18 8.56
N LYS A 174 12.74 8.12 9.36
CA LYS A 174 13.91 7.22 9.41
C LYS A 174 13.62 5.91 8.69
N ASN A 175 14.64 5.37 8.04
CA ASN A 175 14.56 4.08 7.37
C ASN A 175 14.81 2.93 8.35
N GLU A 176 13.72 2.48 8.98
CA GLU A 176 13.75 1.44 10.03
C GLU A 176 12.71 0.37 9.70
N PRO A 177 12.88 -0.36 8.59
CA PRO A 177 11.90 -1.33 8.14
C PRO A 177 11.80 -2.52 9.09
N MET A 178 10.61 -3.12 9.15
CA MET A 178 10.35 -4.36 9.86
C MET A 178 9.43 -5.23 9.03
N SER A 179 9.87 -6.42 8.65
CA SER A 179 9.13 -7.34 7.77
C SER A 179 8.51 -6.65 6.53
N PRO A 180 9.24 -5.79 5.78
CA PRO A 180 8.66 -4.92 4.76
C PRO A 180 8.03 -5.65 3.56
N ASP A 181 8.34 -6.93 3.37
CA ASP A 181 7.78 -7.78 2.32
C ASP A 181 6.72 -8.76 2.84
N VAL A 182 6.47 -8.78 4.16
CA VAL A 182 5.51 -9.67 4.83
C VAL A 182 4.60 -8.84 5.76
N PRO A 183 3.60 -8.12 5.19
CA PRO A 183 2.69 -7.31 5.99
C PRO A 183 1.95 -8.15 7.02
N ASN A 184 2.01 -7.69 8.27
CA ASN A 184 1.40 -8.33 9.42
C ASN A 184 0.97 -7.25 10.43
N TRP A 185 0.17 -7.66 11.42
CA TRP A 185 -0.44 -6.73 12.38
C TRP A 185 0.41 -6.49 13.64
N GLU A 186 1.49 -7.24 13.84
CA GLU A 186 2.22 -7.22 15.10
C GLU A 186 3.52 -6.43 15.02
N ALA A 187 4.24 -6.56 13.91
CA ALA A 187 5.55 -5.98 13.67
C ALA A 187 5.77 -5.82 12.15
N TYR A 188 5.31 -4.69 11.61
CA TYR A 188 5.43 -4.35 10.21
C TYR A 188 5.75 -2.87 10.05
N ARG A 189 6.73 -2.54 9.22
CA ARG A 189 7.05 -1.17 8.81
C ARG A 189 7.74 -1.20 7.46
N LEU A 190 7.20 -0.46 6.51
CA LEU A 190 7.81 -0.29 5.19
C LEU A 190 9.14 0.49 5.29
N GLN A 191 9.98 0.27 4.28
CA GLN A 191 11.15 1.11 4.06
C GLN A 191 10.74 2.56 3.81
N PHE A 192 11.57 3.51 4.22
CA PHE A 192 11.25 4.93 4.10
C PHE A 192 10.99 5.36 2.65
N ASP A 193 11.74 4.83 1.69
CA ASP A 193 11.55 5.15 0.27
C ASP A 193 10.20 4.68 -0.28
N ARG A 194 9.73 3.48 0.12
CA ARG A 194 8.38 2.99 -0.23
C ARG A 194 7.29 3.85 0.41
N MET A 195 7.47 4.25 1.68
CA MET A 195 6.53 5.17 2.33
C MET A 195 6.47 6.53 1.63
N LYS A 196 7.61 7.07 1.16
CA LYS A 196 7.64 8.31 0.37
C LYS A 196 6.88 8.18 -0.95
N GLY A 197 7.08 7.08 -1.69
CA GLY A 197 6.35 6.82 -2.94
C GLY A 197 4.84 6.72 -2.70
N LEU A 198 4.42 5.98 -1.67
CA LEU A 198 3.01 5.91 -1.30
C LEU A 198 2.44 7.29 -0.89
N ARG A 199 3.23 8.10 -0.18
CA ARG A 199 2.85 9.45 0.24
C ARG A 199 2.74 10.43 -0.94
N SER A 200 3.53 10.31 -2.02
CA SER A 200 3.43 11.25 -3.15
C SER A 200 2.08 11.16 -3.84
N GLU A 201 1.46 9.98 -3.80
CA GLU A 201 0.18 9.71 -4.46
C GLU A 201 -1.02 9.64 -3.47
N SER A 202 -0.75 9.80 -2.18
CA SER A 202 -1.78 9.79 -1.13
C SER A 202 -2.12 11.21 -0.69
N THR A 203 -3.41 11.44 -0.44
CA THR A 203 -3.89 12.74 0.04
C THR A 203 -3.96 12.81 1.56
N HIS A 204 -4.15 11.66 2.21
CA HIS A 204 -4.36 11.55 3.65
C HIS A 204 -3.55 10.41 4.27
N TRP A 205 -3.37 10.51 5.56
CA TRP A 205 -2.98 9.39 6.41
C TRP A 205 -3.94 9.27 7.58
N ARG A 206 -4.02 8.06 8.15
CA ARG A 206 -4.74 7.80 9.39
C ARG A 206 -3.98 6.86 10.30
N ILE A 207 -4.31 6.89 11.58
CA ILE A 207 -3.86 5.92 12.57
C ILE A 207 -5.09 5.32 13.24
N THR A 208 -5.14 3.99 13.27
CA THR A 208 -6.26 3.24 13.84
C THR A 208 -5.75 2.34 14.96
N CYS A 209 -6.48 2.28 16.07
CA CYS A 209 -6.21 1.33 17.14
C CYS A 209 -7.02 0.03 16.97
N SER A 210 -6.35 -1.14 17.02
CA SER A 210 -6.96 -2.47 17.00
C SER A 210 -8.12 -2.61 16.00
N LEU A 211 -7.86 -2.22 14.74
CA LEU A 211 -8.87 -2.11 13.69
C LEU A 211 -9.54 -3.47 13.42
N ASN A 212 -10.86 -3.52 13.56
CA ASN A 212 -11.65 -4.66 13.13
C ASN A 212 -12.04 -4.50 11.65
N LEU A 213 -11.36 -5.25 10.78
CA LEU A 213 -11.57 -5.23 9.33
C LEU A 213 -12.91 -5.81 8.88
N ALA A 214 -13.65 -6.50 9.75
CA ALA A 214 -14.97 -7.02 9.45
C ALA A 214 -16.09 -5.98 9.66
N SER A 215 -15.77 -4.80 10.19
CA SER A 215 -16.74 -3.77 10.54
C SER A 215 -16.34 -2.40 9.99
N VAL A 216 -17.34 -1.54 9.81
CA VAL A 216 -17.11 -0.11 9.56
C VAL A 216 -16.39 0.50 10.76
N VAL A 217 -15.44 1.39 10.50
CA VAL A 217 -14.68 2.10 11.53
C VAL A 217 -15.62 2.94 12.41
N ASP A 218 -15.47 2.81 13.73
CA ASP A 218 -16.29 3.52 14.72
C ASP A 218 -15.68 4.85 15.17
N TYR A 219 -14.52 5.20 14.60
CA TYR A 219 -13.75 6.42 14.86
C TYR A 219 -13.33 6.65 16.31
N ARG A 220 -13.42 5.62 17.17
CA ARG A 220 -12.88 5.69 18.53
C ARG A 220 -11.38 5.36 18.51
N ASP A 221 -10.60 6.15 19.24
CA ASP A 221 -9.14 6.06 19.30
C ASP A 221 -8.53 6.02 17.90
N TYR A 222 -8.82 7.08 17.15
CA TYR A 222 -8.59 7.22 15.72
C TYR A 222 -8.11 8.63 15.40
N VAL A 223 -7.21 8.75 14.43
CA VAL A 223 -6.84 10.05 13.85
C VAL A 223 -6.74 9.96 12.35
N ARG A 224 -7.13 11.04 11.65
CA ARG A 224 -6.86 11.22 10.22
C ARG A 224 -6.49 12.67 9.93
N ALA A 225 -5.56 12.84 9.01
CA ALA A 225 -5.16 14.16 8.55
C ALA A 225 -4.77 14.13 7.07
N LYS A 226 -4.72 15.32 6.48
CA LYS A 226 -4.22 15.53 5.12
C LYS A 226 -2.71 15.68 5.17
N PHE A 227 -2.01 15.04 4.23
CA PHE A 227 -0.57 15.24 4.08
C PHE A 227 -0.19 16.70 3.81
N LYS A 228 -1.05 17.47 3.13
CA LYS A 228 -0.79 18.89 2.86
C LYS A 228 -0.75 19.75 4.12
N ASP A 229 -1.52 19.37 5.14
CA ASP A 229 -1.69 20.14 6.37
C ASP A 229 -0.74 19.63 7.46
N PHE A 230 -0.54 18.31 7.51
CA PHE A 230 0.36 17.66 8.44
C PHE A 230 1.00 16.43 7.81
N ASP A 231 2.28 16.52 7.43
CA ASP A 231 3.03 15.42 6.82
C ASP A 231 3.94 14.72 7.83
N LEU A 232 3.51 13.53 8.27
CA LEU A 232 4.25 12.76 9.27
C LEU A 232 5.63 12.26 8.80
N LEU A 233 5.91 12.21 7.48
CA LEU A 233 7.22 11.81 6.92
C LEU A 233 8.22 12.96 6.84
N THR A 234 7.78 14.20 7.04
CA THR A 234 8.66 15.39 7.04
C THR A 234 8.61 16.15 8.36
N HIS A 235 7.68 15.81 9.25
CA HIS A 235 7.52 16.37 10.56
C HIS A 235 8.72 16.09 11.49
N LYS A 236 9.65 17.05 11.58
CA LYS A 236 10.92 16.95 12.31
C LYS A 236 11.03 18.02 13.39
N ASN A 237 10.16 17.96 14.40
CA ASN A 237 10.12 19.00 15.44
C ASN A 237 11.15 18.80 16.57
N GLY A 238 12.12 17.89 16.40
CA GLY A 238 13.17 17.62 17.39
C GLY A 238 12.65 17.00 18.69
N GLY A 239 11.41 16.48 18.70
CA GLY A 239 10.74 16.01 19.91
C GLY A 239 10.14 17.13 20.75
N ASN A 240 10.09 18.35 20.23
CA ASN A 240 9.32 19.44 20.84
C ASN A 240 7.82 19.23 20.60
N LYS A 241 6.98 20.04 21.24
CA LYS A 241 5.54 20.04 20.99
C LYS A 241 5.19 21.03 19.89
N THR A 242 4.37 20.61 18.94
CA THR A 242 3.75 21.49 17.94
C THR A 242 2.26 21.17 17.81
N CYS A 243 1.48 22.17 17.41
CA CYS A 243 0.05 22.01 17.14
C CYS A 243 -0.12 21.80 15.63
N GLU A 244 -0.53 20.60 15.22
CA GLU A 244 -0.72 20.25 13.81
C GLU A 244 -2.20 20.05 13.52
N LEU A 245 -2.64 20.48 12.34
CA LEU A 245 -4.02 20.38 11.90
C LEU A 245 -4.37 18.94 11.51
N VAL A 246 -5.46 18.41 12.09
CA VAL A 246 -6.02 17.10 11.75
C VAL A 246 -7.48 17.26 11.32
N ASP A 247 -7.94 16.40 10.41
CA ASP A 247 -9.34 16.44 9.96
C ASP A 247 -10.29 15.83 11.01
N TYR A 248 -9.80 14.83 11.75
CA TYR A 248 -10.48 14.20 12.85
C TYR A 248 -9.45 13.57 13.79
N ILE A 249 -9.69 13.69 15.10
CA ILE A 249 -8.97 12.95 16.14
C ILE A 249 -9.95 12.55 17.23
N ASP A 250 -9.80 11.36 17.78
CA ASP A 250 -10.48 10.86 18.96
C ASP A 250 -9.48 10.19 19.90
N VAL A 251 -9.56 10.52 21.19
CA VAL A 251 -8.83 9.82 22.26
C VAL A 251 -9.80 9.63 23.42
N HIS A 252 -10.02 8.37 23.82
CA HIS A 252 -10.97 8.00 24.87
C HIS A 252 -12.42 8.46 24.61
N GLY A 253 -12.84 8.59 23.34
CA GLY A 253 -14.17 9.11 22.99
C GLY A 253 -14.29 10.64 23.00
N HIS A 254 -13.23 11.35 23.40
CA HIS A 254 -13.13 12.80 23.23
C HIS A 254 -12.55 13.10 21.86
N ASN A 255 -13.36 13.75 21.03
CA ASN A 255 -13.04 13.97 19.63
C ASN A 255 -13.12 15.43 19.24
N CYS A 256 -12.48 15.71 18.10
CA CYS A 256 -12.48 17.01 17.47
C CYS A 256 -12.35 16.85 15.96
N LYS A 257 -12.92 17.80 15.21
CA LYS A 257 -12.89 17.84 13.75
C LYS A 257 -12.25 19.14 13.28
N ASN A 258 -11.43 19.05 12.22
CA ASN A 258 -10.75 20.19 11.60
C ASN A 258 -10.12 21.13 12.64
N CYS A 259 -9.22 20.58 13.45
CA CYS A 259 -8.67 21.30 14.59
C CYS A 259 -7.23 20.88 14.85
N THR A 260 -6.52 21.69 15.63
CA THR A 260 -5.14 21.41 15.97
C THR A 260 -5.02 20.47 17.15
N ALA A 261 -4.10 19.51 17.07
CA ALA A 261 -3.74 18.60 18.15
C ALA A 261 -2.22 18.64 18.38
N VAL A 262 -1.78 18.32 19.59
CA VAL A 262 -0.35 18.33 19.91
C VAL A 262 0.35 17.10 19.35
N TRP A 263 1.52 17.29 18.74
CA TRP A 263 2.33 16.19 18.21
C TRP A 263 3.82 16.36 18.54
N TYR A 264 4.50 15.22 18.59
CA TYR A 264 5.92 15.09 18.88
C TYR A 264 6.54 14.10 17.90
N GLN A 265 7.69 14.43 17.31
CA GLN A 265 8.49 13.48 16.55
C GLN A 265 9.96 13.89 16.47
N SER A 266 10.87 12.92 16.58
CA SER A 266 12.31 13.16 16.40
C SER A 266 12.98 11.96 15.73
N ALA A 267 14.30 12.05 15.50
CA ALA A 267 15.08 10.91 15.01
C ALA A 267 15.03 9.70 15.96
N GLU A 268 14.82 9.95 17.26
CA GLU A 268 14.78 8.95 18.33
C GLU A 268 13.36 8.61 18.79
N TYR A 269 12.36 9.41 18.36
CA TYR A 269 10.97 9.28 18.83
C TYR A 269 10.00 9.26 17.65
N ILE A 270 9.22 8.18 17.56
CA ILE A 270 8.12 8.03 16.62
C ILE A 270 7.07 9.10 16.91
N LEU A 271 6.23 9.35 15.90
CA LEU A 271 5.10 10.24 16.04
C LEU A 271 4.23 9.82 17.24
N ALA A 272 3.96 10.75 18.13
CA ALA A 272 3.07 10.52 19.26
C ALA A 272 2.25 11.77 19.58
N HIS A 273 1.00 11.56 19.97
CA HIS A 273 0.13 12.57 20.57
C HIS A 273 0.21 12.46 22.11
N LYS A 274 -0.07 13.56 22.81
CA LYS A 274 -0.20 13.57 24.28
C LYS A 274 -1.50 14.26 24.67
N SER A 275 -2.51 13.47 24.98
CA SER A 275 -3.88 13.87 25.28
C SER A 275 -4.08 14.62 26.60
N TYR A 276 -3.08 14.66 27.48
CA TYR A 276 -3.14 15.50 28.69
C TYR A 276 -2.86 16.99 28.40
N GLN A 277 -2.31 17.33 27.24
CA GLN A 277 -1.91 18.69 26.91
C GLN A 277 -3.14 19.58 26.64
N ASN A 278 -3.14 20.78 27.24
CA ASN A 278 -4.19 21.77 27.06
C ASN A 278 -3.65 23.02 26.33
N LEU A 279 -3.18 22.84 25.10
CA LEU A 279 -2.50 23.89 24.31
C LEU A 279 -3.15 24.13 22.94
N CYS A 280 -3.46 23.06 22.22
CA CYS A 280 -4.09 23.11 20.90
C CYS A 280 -5.62 22.97 21.02
N ASP A 281 -6.35 23.13 19.93
CA ASP A 281 -7.82 23.11 19.91
C ASP A 281 -8.43 21.82 20.48
N PHE A 282 -7.80 20.66 20.24
CA PHE A 282 -8.23 19.37 20.81
C PHE A 282 -8.34 19.40 22.34
N ALA A 283 -7.54 20.26 22.99
CA ALA A 283 -7.45 20.41 24.44
C ALA A 283 -7.13 19.08 25.15
N ARG A 284 -7.23 19.08 26.48
CA ARG A 284 -7.04 17.86 27.27
C ARG A 284 -8.24 16.92 27.11
N ALA A 285 -7.98 15.66 26.75
CA ALA A 285 -9.01 14.63 26.75
C ALA A 285 -9.37 14.21 28.20
N PRO A 286 -10.67 14.05 28.53
CA PRO A 286 -11.11 13.46 29.79
C PRO A 286 -10.52 12.06 30.00
N GLY A 287 -10.14 11.77 31.24
CA GLY A 287 -9.54 10.47 31.61
C GLY A 287 -8.04 10.33 31.25
N SER A 288 -7.45 11.31 30.57
CA SER A 288 -6.01 11.32 30.32
C SER A 288 -5.19 11.43 31.59
N ILE A 289 -4.14 10.59 31.64
CA ILE A 289 -3.29 10.45 32.82
C ILE A 289 -1.98 11.24 32.70
N GLN A 290 -1.49 11.68 33.86
CA GLN A 290 -0.16 12.25 34.05
C GLN A 290 0.58 11.43 35.10
N VAL A 291 1.84 11.11 34.83
CA VAL A 291 2.75 10.37 35.70
C VAL A 291 3.76 11.36 36.28
N ASN A 292 3.84 11.42 37.61
CA ASN A 292 4.79 12.23 38.38
C ASN A 292 4.79 13.74 38.03
N GLY A 293 3.66 14.27 37.56
CA GLY A 293 3.51 15.70 37.23
C GLY A 293 4.29 16.19 36.00
N THR A 294 5.09 15.35 35.36
CA THR A 294 6.01 15.73 34.27
C THR A 294 5.81 14.93 32.99
N HIS A 295 5.33 13.68 33.10
CA HIS A 295 5.08 12.80 31.97
C HIS A 295 3.58 12.59 31.79
N SER A 296 3.11 12.44 30.56
CA SER A 296 1.70 12.16 30.27
C SER A 296 1.58 10.94 29.39
N GLU A 297 0.39 10.36 29.33
CA GLU A 297 0.09 9.32 28.35
C GLU A 297 0.45 9.76 26.94
N GLN A 298 0.90 8.78 26.16
CA GLN A 298 1.25 8.89 24.75
C GLN A 298 0.22 8.07 23.97
N ASN A 299 -0.33 8.68 22.93
CA ASN A 299 -1.33 8.07 22.05
C ASN A 299 -0.75 8.00 20.65
N PHE A 300 -1.22 7.01 19.87
CA PHE A 300 -0.84 6.82 18.48
C PHE A 300 0.67 6.62 18.24
N GLY A 301 1.41 6.13 19.23
CA GLY A 301 2.83 5.76 19.13
C GLY A 301 3.62 5.93 20.42
N ARG A 302 4.86 5.42 20.43
CA ARG A 302 5.89 5.47 21.49
C ARG A 302 5.55 4.75 22.80
N TYR A 303 4.36 4.97 23.36
CA TYR A 303 3.81 4.28 24.53
C TYR A 303 4.78 4.06 25.71
N ALA A 304 5.62 5.05 26.03
CA ALA A 304 6.46 5.00 27.23
C ALA A 304 5.63 5.18 28.51
N PHE A 305 4.54 5.93 28.42
CA PHE A 305 3.49 6.06 29.43
C PHE A 305 2.16 5.97 28.69
N TYR A 306 1.26 5.13 29.15
CA TYR A 306 -0.02 4.89 28.46
C TYR A 306 -1.12 4.50 29.43
N ASN A 307 -2.36 4.66 28.98
CA ASN A 307 -3.56 4.29 29.71
C ASN A 307 -4.22 3.08 29.04
N PRO A 308 -4.47 1.98 29.77
CA PRO A 308 -5.14 0.80 29.22
C PRO A 308 -6.55 1.06 28.66
N ASN A 309 -7.19 2.18 28.99
CA ASN A 309 -8.48 2.56 28.41
C ASN A 309 -8.39 3.03 26.95
N PHE A 310 -7.19 3.38 26.48
CA PHE A 310 -6.93 3.73 25.09
C PHE A 310 -6.76 2.44 24.27
N ARG A 311 -7.53 2.28 23.19
CA ARG A 311 -7.64 1.01 22.46
C ARG A 311 -6.30 0.44 21.97
N CYS A 312 -5.36 1.29 21.54
CA CYS A 312 -4.02 0.87 21.08
C CYS A 312 -3.17 0.28 22.21
N THR A 313 -3.52 0.54 23.47
CA THR A 313 -2.75 0.12 24.65
C THR A 313 -3.58 -0.72 25.62
N SER A 314 -4.70 -1.28 25.15
CA SER A 314 -5.65 -2.03 25.98
C SER A 314 -5.13 -3.39 26.45
N ASN A 315 -4.23 -4.00 25.70
CA ASN A 315 -3.53 -5.23 26.05
C ASN A 315 -2.28 -5.40 25.17
N ASN A 316 -1.45 -6.41 25.46
CA ASN A 316 -0.20 -6.66 24.74
C ASN A 316 -0.36 -6.91 23.22
N SER A 317 -1.50 -7.45 22.80
CA SER A 317 -1.83 -7.73 21.40
C SER A 317 -2.57 -6.58 20.71
N ALA A 318 -2.90 -5.49 21.43
CA ALA A 318 -3.53 -4.32 20.85
C ALA A 318 -2.59 -3.67 19.82
N THR A 319 -3.14 -3.25 18.69
CA THR A 319 -2.34 -2.77 17.54
C THR A 319 -2.52 -1.28 17.28
N THR A 320 -1.44 -0.65 16.80
CA THR A 320 -1.44 0.71 16.24
C THR A 320 -1.07 0.60 14.77
N ASN A 321 -2.00 0.96 13.88
CA ASN A 321 -1.83 0.78 12.44
C ASN A 321 -1.81 2.15 11.75
N TYR A 322 -0.74 2.43 11.01
CA TYR A 322 -0.57 3.63 10.20
C TYR A 322 -0.91 3.32 8.75
N TRP A 323 -1.71 4.20 8.15
CA TRP A 323 -2.25 4.01 6.81
C TRP A 323 -2.08 5.25 5.96
N PHE A 324 -1.73 5.08 4.69
CA PHE A 324 -1.74 6.15 3.68
C PHE A 324 -2.84 5.88 2.66
N GLY A 325 -3.55 6.91 2.23
CA GLY A 325 -4.66 6.70 1.32
C GLY A 325 -5.28 7.98 0.77
N SER A 326 -6.32 7.77 0.00
CA SER A 326 -7.09 8.83 -0.65
C SER A 326 -8.57 8.48 -0.69
N GLN A 327 -9.38 9.53 -0.73
CA GLN A 327 -10.79 9.42 -1.04
C GLN A 327 -10.97 9.04 -2.52
N ILE A 328 -11.98 8.22 -2.81
CA ILE A 328 -12.25 7.63 -4.13
C ILE A 328 -13.38 8.37 -4.83
#